data_AF-A0A9D1CAL0-F1
#
_entry.id   AF-A0A9D1CAL0-F1
#
_cell.length_a   1.000
_cell.length_b   1.000
_cell.length_c   1.000
_cell.angle_alpha   90.00
_cell.angle_beta   90.00
_cell.angle_gamma   90.00
#
_symmetry.space_group_name_H-M   'P 1'
#
loop_
_entity.id
_entity.type
_entity.pdbx_description
1 polymer ?
#
loop_
_entity_poly.entity_id
_entity_poly.type
_entity_poly.pdbx_seq_one_letter_code
_entity_poly.pdbx_strand_id
1 'polypeptide(L)'
;MPLFIILNLCLSTLAQSQHEFQAIFKVAESAYVGVLFISIASVTTVIKKIPVGFKFDLFASGTLLIWFYRWHHYYRDDAPMFYLFPFFFVIVTATVSLLFVNRRHRFDDETIQTLKYYSDNLRFYNIFIFAAVIGSLFLTNHFIAYPVTIVFLMLRFILSSCLEKNTPR
;
A
#
# COMPACT_ATOMS: atom_id res chain seq x y z
N MET A 1 2.09 6.42 5.30
CA MET A 1 1.92 6.30 3.83
C MET A 1 0.93 7.36 3.37
N PRO A 2 1.31 8.64 3.43
CA PRO A 2 0.42 9.75 3.09
C PRO A 2 -0.03 9.76 1.62
N LEU A 3 0.86 9.45 0.66
CA LEU A 3 0.50 9.46 -0.76
C LEU A 3 -0.60 8.43 -1.04
N PHE A 4 -0.44 7.21 -0.52
CA PHE A 4 -1.42 6.14 -0.64
C PHE A 4 -2.76 6.55 -0.03
N ILE A 5 -2.77 7.18 1.14
CA ILE A 5 -4.01 7.69 1.76
C ILE A 5 -4.69 8.73 0.85
N ILE A 6 -3.94 9.72 0.35
CA ILE A 6 -4.48 10.79 -0.50
C ILE A 6 -5.06 10.21 -1.79
N LEU A 7 -4.34 9.29 -2.45
CA LEU A 7 -4.81 8.63 -3.66
C LEU A 7 -6.07 7.81 -3.39
N ASN A 8 -6.12 7.03 -2.31
CA ASN A 8 -7.31 6.25 -1.99
C ASN A 8 -8.52 7.13 -1.64
N LEU A 9 -8.33 8.24 -0.92
CA LEU A 9 -9.41 9.19 -0.67
C LEU A 9 -9.92 9.79 -1.98
N CYS A 10 -9.01 10.22 -2.86
CA CYS A 10 -9.34 10.77 -4.18
C CYS A 10 -10.12 9.74 -5.02
N LEU A 11 -9.62 8.51 -5.14
CA LEU A 11 -10.30 7.46 -5.90
C LEU A 11 -11.65 7.10 -5.28
N SER A 12 -11.74 7.01 -3.96
CA SER A 12 -12.99 6.71 -3.25
C SER A 12 -14.06 7.75 -3.54
N THR A 13 -13.72 9.04 -3.45
CA THR A 13 -14.68 10.12 -3.67
C THR A 13 -15.08 10.23 -5.13
N LEU A 14 -14.12 10.12 -6.06
CA LEU A 14 -14.39 10.18 -7.50
C LEU A 14 -15.24 8.99 -7.96
N ALA A 15 -14.94 7.77 -7.50
CA ALA A 15 -15.71 6.58 -7.86
C ALA A 15 -17.12 6.60 -7.25
N GLN A 16 -17.28 7.06 -6.00
CA GLN A 16 -18.60 7.16 -5.36
C GLN A 16 -19.49 8.22 -6.02
N SER A 17 -18.91 9.35 -6.44
CA SER A 17 -19.64 10.43 -7.10
C SER A 17 -19.79 10.24 -8.62
N GLN A 18 -19.17 9.19 -9.19
CA GLN A 18 -19.11 8.95 -10.65
C GLN A 18 -18.62 10.19 -11.43
N HIS A 19 -17.69 10.93 -10.84
CA HIS A 19 -17.24 12.21 -11.38
C HIS A 19 -16.38 12.01 -12.65
N GLU A 20 -16.50 12.91 -13.64
CA GLU A 20 -15.80 12.81 -14.94
C GLU A 20 -14.28 12.66 -14.81
N PHE A 21 -13.66 13.36 -13.83
CA PHE A 21 -12.24 13.21 -13.51
C PHE A 21 -11.78 11.78 -13.14
N GLN A 22 -12.70 10.87 -12.80
CA GLN A 22 -12.37 9.46 -12.65
C GLN A 22 -11.73 8.88 -13.93
N ALA A 23 -12.07 9.41 -15.10
CA ALA A 23 -11.51 8.98 -16.39
C ALA A 23 -9.99 9.11 -16.45
N ILE A 24 -9.38 10.09 -15.76
CA ILE A 24 -7.93 10.28 -15.71
C ILE A 24 -7.22 9.08 -15.06
N PHE A 25 -7.88 8.36 -14.17
CA PHE A 25 -7.33 7.16 -13.53
C PHE A 25 -7.63 5.87 -14.32
N LYS A 26 -8.50 5.95 -15.34
CA LYS A 26 -8.85 4.82 -16.21
C LYS A 26 -8.04 4.77 -17.50
N VAL A 27 -7.18 5.76 -17.77
CA VAL A 27 -6.28 5.75 -18.94
C VAL A 27 -4.96 5.05 -18.66
N ALA A 28 -4.30 4.56 -19.71
CA ALA A 28 -3.08 3.74 -19.61
C ALA A 28 -1.92 4.48 -18.94
N GLU A 29 -1.86 5.80 -19.11
CA GLU A 29 -0.90 6.70 -18.50
C GLU A 29 -0.90 6.58 -16.97
N SER A 30 -2.09 6.38 -16.36
CA SER A 30 -2.20 6.16 -14.92
C SER A 30 -1.50 4.87 -14.48
N ALA A 31 -1.66 3.79 -15.25
CA ALA A 31 -0.96 2.54 -14.99
C ALA A 31 0.56 2.66 -15.22
N TYR A 32 1.01 3.44 -16.21
CA TYR A 32 2.43 3.71 -16.41
C TYR A 32 3.06 4.49 -15.26
N VAL A 33 2.34 5.49 -14.71
CA VAL A 33 2.75 6.16 -13.46
C VAL A 33 2.83 5.15 -12.31
N GLY A 34 1.87 4.22 -12.24
CA GLY A 34 1.91 3.14 -11.25
C GLY A 34 3.13 2.23 -11.37
N VAL A 35 3.50 1.84 -12.58
CA VAL A 35 4.73 1.05 -12.85
C VAL A 35 5.98 1.84 -12.49
N LEU A 36 6.02 3.14 -12.79
CA LEU A 36 7.12 4.02 -12.40
C LEU A 36 7.28 4.06 -10.88
N PHE A 37 6.18 4.21 -10.13
CA PHE A 37 6.18 4.19 -8.67
C PHE A 37 6.71 2.88 -8.09
N ILE A 38 6.28 1.73 -8.63
CA ILE A 38 6.79 0.41 -8.23
C ILE A 38 8.28 0.28 -8.53
N SER A 39 8.72 0.78 -9.68
CA SER A 39 10.13 0.74 -10.09
C SER A 39 11.00 1.58 -9.15
N ILE A 40 10.59 2.81 -8.83
CA ILE A 40 11.28 3.68 -7.88
C ILE A 40 11.30 3.04 -6.48
N ALA A 41 10.19 2.46 -6.01
CA ALA A 41 10.13 1.74 -4.74
C ALA A 41 11.12 0.56 -4.69
N SER A 42 11.26 -0.16 -5.80
CA SER A 42 12.18 -1.29 -5.93
C SER A 42 13.64 -0.84 -5.89
N VAL A 43 14.00 0.19 -6.67
CA VAL A 43 15.36 0.77 -6.68
C VAL A 43 15.73 1.33 -5.31
N THR A 44 14.82 2.05 -4.67
CA THR A 44 15.04 2.62 -3.33
C THR A 44 15.18 1.56 -2.25
N THR A 45 14.74 0.32 -2.48
CA THR A 45 14.96 -0.80 -1.55
C THR A 45 16.45 -1.11 -1.36
N VAL A 46 17.27 -0.94 -2.40
CA VAL A 46 18.74 -1.11 -2.34
C VAL A 46 19.42 0.05 -1.61
N ILE A 47 18.78 1.22 -1.58
CA ILE A 47 19.32 2.43 -0.95
C ILE A 47 18.98 2.44 0.56
N LYS A 48 20.01 2.25 1.40
CA LYS A 48 19.86 2.17 2.87
C LYS A 48 19.39 3.47 3.54
N LYS A 49 19.57 4.63 2.90
CA LYS A 49 19.23 5.95 3.46
C LYS A 49 17.76 6.37 3.29
N ILE A 50 16.99 5.65 2.48
CA ILE A 50 15.61 6.02 2.19
C ILE A 50 14.70 5.49 3.30
N PRO A 51 13.83 6.34 3.90
CA PRO A 51 12.89 5.91 4.93
C PRO A 51 12.02 4.76 4.46
N VAL A 52 11.81 3.77 5.33
CA VAL A 52 10.96 2.61 5.06
C VAL A 52 9.58 3.05 4.57
N GLY A 53 9.00 4.06 5.24
CA GLY A 53 7.67 4.56 4.89
C GLY A 53 7.55 5.06 3.46
N PHE A 54 8.60 5.65 2.89
CA PHE A 54 8.57 6.13 1.50
C PHE A 54 8.46 4.96 0.50
N LYS A 55 9.19 3.88 0.75
CA LYS A 55 9.23 2.70 -0.14
C LYS A 55 7.86 2.03 -0.23
N PHE A 56 7.26 1.77 0.93
CA PHE A 56 5.94 1.15 1.01
C PHE A 56 4.85 2.06 0.44
N ASP A 57 4.90 3.37 0.76
CA ASP A 57 3.92 4.35 0.28
C ASP A 57 3.89 4.40 -1.24
N LEU A 58 5.06 4.49 -1.87
CA LEU A 58 5.18 4.54 -3.32
C LEU A 58 4.77 3.23 -3.99
N PHE A 59 5.18 2.08 -3.43
CA PHE A 59 4.77 0.77 -3.95
C PHE A 59 3.24 0.55 -3.88
N ALA A 60 2.63 0.83 -2.72
CA ALA A 60 1.19 0.68 -2.53
C ALA A 60 0.41 1.66 -3.43
N SER A 61 0.90 2.89 -3.58
CA SER A 61 0.33 3.89 -4.48
C SER A 61 0.41 3.43 -5.93
N GLY A 62 1.54 2.86 -6.36
CA GLY A 62 1.70 2.39 -7.73
C GLY A 62 0.80 1.21 -8.05
N THR A 63 0.69 0.25 -7.14
CA THR A 63 -0.22 -0.91 -7.29
C THR A 63 -1.68 -0.48 -7.29
N LEU A 64 -2.07 0.55 -6.53
CA LEU A 64 -3.41 1.12 -6.54
C LEU A 64 -3.78 1.74 -7.89
N LEU A 65 -2.87 2.49 -8.53
CA LEU A 65 -3.11 3.08 -9.85
C LEU A 65 -3.30 1.98 -10.91
N ILE A 66 -2.44 0.96 -10.88
CA ILE A 66 -2.55 -0.19 -11.80
C ILE A 66 -3.85 -0.95 -11.54
N TRP A 67 -4.20 -1.19 -10.27
CA TRP A 67 -5.45 -1.85 -9.88
C TRP A 67 -6.65 -1.10 -10.44
N PHE A 68 -6.72 0.21 -10.21
CA PHE A 68 -7.83 1.03 -10.65
C PHE A 68 -7.96 1.02 -12.17
N TYR A 69 -6.89 1.32 -12.91
CA TYR A 69 -6.88 1.25 -14.37
C TYR A 69 -7.32 -0.12 -14.90
N ARG A 70 -6.64 -1.18 -14.43
CA ARG A 70 -6.79 -2.52 -14.98
C ARG A 70 -8.17 -3.09 -14.70
N TRP A 71 -8.69 -2.93 -13.49
CA TRP A 71 -9.93 -3.60 -13.10
C TRP A 71 -11.17 -2.95 -13.71
N HIS A 72 -11.12 -1.67 -14.10
CA HIS A 72 -12.19 -1.04 -14.89
C HIS A 72 -12.37 -1.65 -16.29
N HIS A 73 -11.40 -2.44 -16.79
CA HIS A 73 -11.58 -3.19 -18.03
C HIS A 73 -12.44 -4.46 -17.84
N TYR A 74 -12.64 -4.91 -16.60
CA TYR A 74 -13.32 -6.16 -16.26
C TYR A 74 -14.61 -5.96 -15.45
N TYR A 75 -14.68 -4.86 -14.71
CA TYR A 75 -15.79 -4.53 -13.83
C TYR A 75 -16.51 -3.28 -14.31
N ARG A 76 -17.80 -3.17 -13.96
CA ARG A 76 -18.59 -1.97 -14.23
C ARG A 76 -18.06 -0.78 -13.44
N ASP A 77 -18.20 0.40 -14.00
CA ASP A 77 -17.73 1.66 -13.42
C ASP A 77 -18.32 1.98 -12.04
N ASP A 78 -19.54 1.50 -11.78
CA ASP A 78 -20.29 1.68 -10.53
C ASP A 78 -20.03 0.57 -9.50
N ALA A 79 -19.12 -0.36 -9.79
CA ALA A 79 -18.85 -1.49 -8.90
C ALA A 79 -18.39 -0.99 -7.52
N PRO A 80 -18.99 -1.50 -6.43
CA PRO A 80 -18.80 -0.95 -5.10
C PRO A 80 -17.35 -1.01 -4.60
N MET A 81 -16.59 -1.97 -5.10
CA MET A 81 -15.17 -2.12 -4.83
C MET A 81 -14.34 -0.88 -5.12
N PHE A 82 -14.70 -0.07 -6.13
CA PHE A 82 -13.93 1.10 -6.54
C PHE A 82 -14.02 2.26 -5.56
N TYR A 83 -15.02 2.28 -4.67
CA TYR A 83 -15.08 3.25 -3.56
C TYR A 83 -14.91 2.61 -2.17
N LEU A 84 -15.44 1.40 -1.94
CA LEU A 84 -15.34 0.74 -0.64
C LEU A 84 -13.91 0.30 -0.30
N PHE A 85 -13.16 -0.28 -1.25
CA PHE A 85 -11.80 -0.74 -0.96
C PHE A 85 -10.84 0.42 -0.71
N PRO A 86 -10.81 1.49 -1.53
CA PRO A 86 -9.97 2.64 -1.21
C PRO A 86 -10.31 3.26 0.14
N PHE A 87 -11.60 3.42 0.47
CA PHE A 87 -12.01 3.92 1.78
C PHE A 87 -11.55 3.01 2.92
N PHE A 88 -11.72 1.70 2.78
CA PHE A 88 -11.22 0.70 3.73
C PHE A 88 -9.69 0.80 3.91
N PHE A 89 -8.94 0.93 2.81
CA PHE A 89 -7.49 1.09 2.88
C PHE A 89 -7.07 2.35 3.62
N VAL A 90 -7.78 3.47 3.44
CA VAL A 90 -7.55 4.71 4.22
C VAL A 90 -7.71 4.46 5.70
N ILE A 91 -8.82 3.84 6.12
CA ILE A 91 -9.10 3.56 7.54
C ILE A 91 -8.00 2.69 8.12
N VAL A 92 -7.65 1.59 7.44
CA VAL A 92 -6.62 0.66 7.90
C VAL A 92 -5.28 1.37 8.00
N THR A 93 -4.81 2.04 6.94
CA THR A 93 -3.51 2.69 6.92
C THR A 93 -3.41 3.83 7.93
N ALA A 94 -4.46 4.65 8.08
CA ALA A 94 -4.49 5.74 9.04
C ALA A 94 -4.48 5.22 10.49
N THR A 95 -5.34 4.25 10.81
CA THR A 95 -5.40 3.60 12.13
C THR A 95 -4.05 3.02 12.51
N VAL A 96 -3.47 2.28 11.57
CA VAL A 96 -2.17 1.63 11.74
C VAL A 96 -1.06 2.65 11.98
N SER A 97 -1.03 3.72 11.19
CA SER A 97 0.03 4.74 11.28
C SER A 97 -0.08 5.53 12.58
N LEU A 98 -1.30 5.86 13.02
CA LEU A 98 -1.53 6.60 14.27
C LEU A 98 -1.26 5.75 15.52
N LEU A 99 -1.67 4.49 15.53
CA LEU A 99 -1.56 3.62 16.71
C LEU A 99 -0.18 3.00 16.87
N PHE A 100 0.45 2.56 15.79
CA PHE A 100 1.72 1.82 15.89
C PHE A 100 2.93 2.66 15.51
N VAL A 101 2.88 3.38 14.38
CA VAL A 101 4.06 4.10 13.86
C VAL A 101 4.33 5.36 14.69
N ASN A 102 3.31 6.19 14.95
CA ASN A 102 3.49 7.43 15.71
C ASN A 102 3.78 7.18 17.20
N ARG A 103 3.26 6.09 17.76
CA ARG A 103 3.46 5.74 19.18
C ARG A 103 4.62 4.78 19.42
N ARG A 104 5.45 4.48 18.41
CA ARG A 104 6.59 3.55 18.53
C ARG A 104 7.56 3.88 19.67
N HIS A 105 7.66 5.16 20.06
CA HIS A 105 8.49 5.62 21.17
C HIS A 105 7.98 5.17 22.55
N ARG A 106 6.76 4.64 22.64
CA ARG A 106 6.13 4.14 23.87
C ARG A 106 6.23 2.63 24.02
N PHE A 107 6.84 1.93 23.06
CA PHE A 107 7.03 0.49 23.17
C PHE A 107 8.15 0.19 24.15
N ASP A 108 7.87 -0.74 25.05
CA ASP A 108 8.83 -1.34 25.98
C ASP A 108 9.81 -2.26 25.25
N ASP A 109 10.94 -2.53 25.90
CA ASP A 109 12.03 -3.31 25.31
C ASP A 109 11.62 -4.76 24.98
N GLU A 110 10.70 -5.36 25.74
CA GLU A 110 10.17 -6.70 25.47
C GLU A 110 9.32 -6.73 24.19
N THR A 111 8.45 -5.73 24.01
CA THR A 111 7.69 -5.55 22.76
C THR A 111 8.62 -5.34 21.57
N ILE A 112 9.68 -4.53 21.72
CA ILE A 112 10.66 -4.30 20.65
C ILE A 112 11.41 -5.60 20.29
N GLN A 113 11.85 -6.38 21.27
CA GLN A 113 12.50 -7.67 21.01
C GLN A 113 11.57 -8.66 20.29
N THR A 114 10.31 -8.71 20.70
CA THR A 114 9.29 -9.56 20.07
C THR A 114 9.05 -9.14 18.62
N LEU A 115 8.86 -7.83 18.35
CA LEU A 115 8.73 -7.31 16.99
C LEU A 115 9.95 -7.65 16.13
N LYS A 116 11.16 -7.53 16.71
CA LYS A 116 12.40 -7.83 16.01
C LYS A 116 12.47 -9.31 15.62
N TYR A 117 12.14 -10.22 16.54
CA TYR A 117 12.06 -11.65 16.27
C TYR A 117 11.12 -11.95 15.09
N TYR A 118 9.90 -11.40 15.10
CA TYR A 118 8.95 -11.59 14.00
C TYR A 118 9.45 -10.99 12.68
N SER A 119 10.01 -9.77 12.71
CA SER A 119 10.50 -9.13 11.48
C SER A 119 11.71 -9.83 10.87
N ASP A 120 12.61 -10.38 11.70
CA ASP A 120 13.80 -11.10 11.22
C ASP A 120 13.40 -12.43 10.57
N ASN A 121 12.45 -13.18 11.17
CA ASN A 121 11.87 -14.38 10.55
C ASN A 121 11.07 -14.06 9.28
N LEU A 122 10.39 -12.90 9.24
CA LEU A 122 9.59 -12.48 8.09
C LEU A 122 10.41 -11.86 6.96
N ARG A 123 11.72 -11.67 7.11
CA ARG A 123 12.56 -10.97 6.13
C ARG A 123 12.62 -11.70 4.78
N PHE A 124 12.57 -13.04 4.79
CA PHE A 124 12.49 -13.86 3.56
C PHE A 124 11.14 -13.73 2.84
N TYR A 125 10.07 -13.38 3.58
CA TYR A 125 8.71 -13.24 3.04
C TYR A 125 8.45 -11.89 2.36
N ASN A 126 9.38 -10.92 2.44
CA ASN A 126 9.19 -9.60 1.82
C ASN A 126 8.93 -9.71 0.32
N ILE A 127 9.82 -10.41 -0.40
CA ILE A 127 9.71 -10.57 -1.85
C ILE A 127 8.39 -11.25 -2.20
N PHE A 128 7.98 -12.25 -1.42
CA PHE A 128 6.71 -12.93 -1.60
C PHE A 128 5.50 -12.02 -1.38
N ILE A 129 5.52 -11.13 -0.38
CA ILE A 129 4.43 -10.16 -0.15
C ILE A 129 4.34 -9.18 -1.32
N PHE A 130 5.46 -8.57 -1.75
CA PHE A 130 5.47 -7.66 -2.90
C PHE A 130 5.01 -8.36 -4.19
N ALA A 131 5.50 -9.57 -4.44
CA ALA A 131 5.09 -10.38 -5.58
C ALA A 131 3.61 -10.79 -5.51
N ALA A 132 3.10 -11.12 -4.31
CA ALA A 132 1.70 -11.45 -4.11
C ALA A 132 0.78 -10.25 -4.38
N VAL A 133 1.17 -9.04 -3.95
CA VAL A 133 0.41 -7.81 -4.28
C VAL A 133 0.38 -7.62 -5.79
N ILE A 134 1.52 -7.71 -6.49
CA ILE A 134 1.56 -7.58 -7.96
C ILE A 134 0.72 -8.68 -8.62
N GLY A 135 0.90 -9.94 -8.21
CA GLY A 135 0.15 -11.08 -8.75
C GLY A 135 -1.35 -10.93 -8.56
N SER A 136 -1.79 -10.40 -7.42
CA SER A 136 -3.21 -10.18 -7.13
C SER A 136 -3.88 -9.18 -8.09
N LEU A 137 -3.12 -8.25 -8.70
CA LEU A 137 -3.64 -7.34 -9.73
C LEU A 137 -4.16 -8.09 -10.97
N PHE A 138 -3.63 -9.29 -11.22
CA PHE A 138 -4.01 -10.13 -12.36
C PHE A 138 -5.14 -11.11 -12.02
N LEU A 139 -5.48 -11.27 -10.74
CA LEU A 139 -6.51 -12.20 -10.27
C LEU A 139 -7.89 -11.53 -10.25
N THR A 140 -8.35 -11.04 -11.40
CA THR A 140 -9.63 -10.34 -11.50
C THR A 140 -10.82 -11.21 -11.09
N ASN A 141 -10.77 -12.52 -11.33
CA ASN A 141 -11.82 -13.46 -10.89
C ASN A 141 -11.92 -13.62 -9.35
N HIS A 142 -10.90 -13.19 -8.61
CA HIS A 142 -10.85 -13.24 -7.15
C HIS A 142 -10.68 -11.82 -6.61
N PHE A 143 -11.74 -11.00 -6.69
CA PHE A 143 -11.67 -9.57 -6.39
C PHE A 143 -11.17 -9.22 -4.97
N ILE A 144 -11.25 -10.18 -4.03
CA ILE A 144 -10.75 -10.04 -2.64
C ILE A 144 -9.22 -10.23 -2.54
N ALA A 145 -8.57 -10.83 -3.54
CA ALA A 145 -7.13 -11.11 -3.50
C ALA A 145 -6.29 -9.83 -3.35
N TYR A 146 -6.65 -8.76 -4.08
CA TYR A 146 -5.96 -7.47 -3.97
C TYR A 146 -6.08 -6.83 -2.59
N PRO A 147 -7.29 -6.60 -2.02
CA PRO A 147 -7.39 -6.01 -0.69
C PRO A 147 -6.72 -6.85 0.41
N VAL A 148 -6.79 -8.18 0.33
CA VAL A 148 -6.11 -9.06 1.30
C VAL A 148 -4.59 -8.90 1.24
N THR A 149 -4.00 -8.89 0.04
CA THR A 149 -2.55 -8.70 -0.11
C THR A 149 -2.10 -7.30 0.30
N ILE A 150 -2.92 -6.26 0.08
CA ILE A 150 -2.66 -4.91 0.62
C ILE A 150 -2.67 -4.91 2.16
N VAL A 151 -3.58 -5.64 2.83
CA VAL A 151 -3.56 -5.76 4.29
C VAL A 151 -2.26 -6.43 4.77
N PHE A 152 -1.81 -7.50 4.11
CA PHE A 152 -0.52 -8.11 4.43
C PHE A 152 0.67 -7.15 4.21
N LEU A 153 0.63 -6.35 3.14
CA LEU A 153 1.61 -5.29 2.89
C LEU A 153 1.59 -4.24 4.01
N MET A 154 0.42 -3.84 4.50
CA MET A 154 0.27 -2.89 5.61
C MET A 154 0.83 -3.45 6.91
N LEU A 155 0.52 -4.72 7.26
CA LEU A 155 1.12 -5.39 8.42
C LEU A 155 2.64 -5.39 8.33
N ARG A 156 3.18 -5.66 7.13
CA ARG A 156 4.62 -5.63 6.92
C ARG A 156 5.20 -4.22 7.04
N PHE A 157 4.50 -3.21 6.55
CA PHE A 157 4.88 -1.81 6.72
C PHE A 157 4.99 -1.46 8.21
N ILE A 158 4.03 -1.87 9.05
CA ILE A 158 4.06 -1.66 10.51
C ILE A 158 5.33 -2.23 11.11
N LEU A 159 5.56 -3.53 10.91
CA LEU A 159 6.71 -4.23 11.47
C LEU A 159 8.02 -3.54 11.06
N SER A 160 8.11 -3.13 9.80
CA SER A 160 9.30 -2.45 9.27
C SER A 160 9.49 -1.06 9.88
N SER A 161 8.42 -0.28 10.02
CA SER A 161 8.48 1.10 10.53
C SER A 161 8.64 1.19 12.04
N CYS A 162 8.15 0.21 12.81
CA CYS A 162 8.37 0.15 14.25
C CYS A 162 9.82 -0.21 14.60
N LEU A 163 10.50 -0.97 13.74
CA LEU A 163 11.90 -1.37 13.92
C LEU A 163 12.91 -0.44 13.24
N GLU A 164 12.45 0.52 12.44
CA GLU A 164 13.30 1.54 11.86
C GLU A 164 13.90 2.38 12.98
N LYS A 165 15.21 2.17 13.24
CA LYS A 165 15.97 2.93 14.24
C LYS A 165 15.72 4.41 14.00
N ASN A 166 15.36 5.15 15.06
CA ASN A 166 15.43 6.60 15.05
C ASN A 166 16.90 6.96 14.74
N THR A 167 17.22 7.16 13.46
CA THR A 167 18.41 7.93 13.10
C THR A 167 18.00 9.36 13.45
N PRO A 168 18.53 9.96 14.54
CA PRO A 168 18.31 11.39 14.74
C PRO A 168 18.76 12.08 13.45
N ARG A 169 17.85 12.88 12.88
CA ARG A 169 18.18 13.82 11.81
C ARG A 169 19.05 14.92 12.39
#